data_AF-A0A509LNZ9-F1
#
_entry.id   AF-A0A509LNZ9-F1
#
_cell.length_a   1.000
_cell.length_b   1.000
_cell.length_c   1.000
_cell.angle_alpha   90.00
_cell.angle_beta   90.00
_cell.angle_gamma   90.00
#
_symmetry.space_group_name_H-M   'P 1'
#
loop_
_entity.id
_entity.type
_entity.pdbx_description
1 polymer ?
#
loop_
_entity_poly.entity_id
_entity_poly.type
_entity_poly.pdbx_seq_one_letter_code
_entity_poly.pdbx_strand_id
1 'polypeptide(L)'
;MGTMKIQHIKGIVLGHRQLTFGFDNNALEEQNFVISCILKQFKNYGQVVLDKFVVHVMELSDLTEFDVLQYIFWSAHELKIHFRVDGKNMLPFEVKQILLNSPEKCVEIITNKPVENSTFQDVISFYQKLSKEQDHHTFNDQYDFACSLLSDLKKWESNLDSFKGTAQKPFYPGKEKINGHLQSLKMLLARQDSYSLIYTCYNEKEKIAEIAGDVKLLSTFYPRQVKFWKLLIKSIEDFRVNITEIKKNSEILSKFNRLTQILTSPSPYILLTEADELLKKVKKHNDLIIQKATEAHRMKAMSKVEVMIKKLVNLFNHYNTDQAMRNTFLYALRNAKKRLSYSKNIKGIDLLLCDTEDMFDDFIEELKEE
;
A
#
# COMPACT_ATOMS: atom_id res chain seq x y z
N MET A 1 47.07 6.25 -24.90
CA MET A 1 45.81 6.15 -24.14
C MET A 1 45.04 4.97 -24.69
N GLY A 2 44.94 3.88 -23.94
CA GLY A 2 44.13 2.73 -24.34
C GLY A 2 42.68 3.01 -24.03
N THR A 3 41.82 3.06 -25.04
CA THR A 3 40.36 3.08 -24.86
C THR A 3 39.90 1.75 -24.24
N MET A 4 39.14 1.81 -23.15
CA MET A 4 38.57 0.62 -22.49
C MET A 4 37.73 -0.20 -23.48
N LYS A 5 37.82 -1.53 -23.41
CA LYS A 5 37.11 -2.39 -24.36
C LYS A 5 35.63 -2.47 -24.01
N ILE A 6 34.77 -2.11 -24.97
CA ILE A 6 33.30 -2.17 -24.84
C ILE A 6 32.82 -3.55 -24.36
N GLN A 7 33.46 -4.63 -24.83
CA GLN A 7 33.12 -6.00 -24.42
C GLN A 7 33.25 -6.22 -22.90
N HIS A 8 34.29 -5.64 -22.27
CA HIS A 8 34.51 -5.76 -20.83
C HIS A 8 33.51 -4.92 -20.06
N ILE A 9 33.25 -3.68 -20.51
CA ILE A 9 32.23 -2.81 -19.92
C ILE A 9 30.86 -3.49 -19.97
N LYS A 10 30.50 -4.13 -21.10
CA LYS A 10 29.22 -4.85 -21.24
C LYS A 10 29.09 -5.98 -20.21
N GLY A 11 30.17 -6.71 -19.97
CA GLY A 11 30.22 -7.83 -19.03
C GLY A 11 30.07 -7.47 -17.55
N ILE A 12 30.25 -6.20 -17.16
CA ILE A 12 30.21 -5.78 -15.75
C ILE A 12 28.86 -6.12 -15.12
N VAL A 13 28.86 -6.85 -14.02
CA VAL A 13 27.65 -7.17 -13.26
C VAL A 13 27.50 -6.19 -12.10
N LEU A 14 26.30 -5.61 -11.96
CA LEU A 14 25.92 -4.72 -10.85
C LEU A 14 24.90 -5.43 -9.97
N GLY A 15 25.13 -5.45 -8.64
CA GLY A 15 24.25 -6.11 -7.68
C GLY A 15 25.02 -6.76 -6.53
N HIS A 16 24.30 -7.26 -5.53
CA HIS A 16 24.90 -8.00 -4.41
C HIS A 16 25.52 -9.31 -4.89
N ARG A 17 26.77 -9.58 -4.52
CA ARG A 17 27.37 -10.92 -4.67
C ARG A 17 26.51 -11.92 -3.89
N GLN A 18 25.92 -12.92 -4.56
CA GLN A 18 25.47 -14.12 -3.87
C GLN A 18 26.73 -14.88 -3.46
N LEU A 19 27.11 -14.73 -2.19
CA LEU A 19 28.26 -15.42 -1.61
C LEU A 19 27.99 -16.93 -1.61
N THR A 20 28.49 -17.64 -2.63
CA THR A 20 28.59 -19.10 -2.60
C THR A 20 29.79 -19.47 -1.73
N PHE A 21 29.55 -20.24 -0.65
CA PHE A 21 30.57 -20.70 0.29
C PHE A 21 31.77 -21.36 -0.44
N GLY A 22 32.97 -20.79 -0.27
CA GLY A 22 34.24 -21.50 -0.46
C GLY A 22 35.16 -21.09 -1.61
N PHE A 23 34.76 -20.20 -2.54
CA PHE A 23 35.56 -19.89 -3.74
C PHE A 23 36.03 -18.43 -3.88
N ASP A 24 35.69 -17.51 -2.96
CA ASP A 24 35.82 -16.05 -3.17
C ASP A 24 36.88 -15.32 -2.30
N ASN A 25 37.73 -16.01 -1.52
CA ASN A 25 38.74 -15.31 -0.72
C ASN A 25 39.71 -14.49 -1.59
N ASN A 26 40.14 -15.05 -2.73
CA ASN A 26 41.01 -14.36 -3.67
C ASN A 26 40.32 -13.13 -4.29
N ALA A 27 39.03 -13.22 -4.64
CA ALA A 27 38.29 -12.10 -5.23
C ALA A 27 38.06 -10.94 -4.24
N LEU A 28 38.00 -11.21 -2.94
CA LEU A 28 37.96 -10.18 -1.90
C LEU A 28 39.34 -9.55 -1.68
N GLU A 29 40.40 -10.36 -1.67
CA GLU A 29 41.79 -9.88 -1.58
C GLU A 29 42.17 -9.01 -2.78
N GLU A 30 41.81 -9.42 -3.99
CA GLU A 30 42.02 -8.66 -5.23
C GLU A 30 41.23 -7.35 -5.23
N GLN A 31 39.96 -7.37 -4.79
CA GLN A 31 39.17 -6.14 -4.65
C GLN A 31 39.80 -5.18 -3.61
N ASN A 32 40.27 -5.70 -2.48
CA ASN A 32 40.95 -4.91 -1.46
C ASN A 32 42.28 -4.34 -1.98
N PHE A 33 43.02 -5.11 -2.80
CA PHE A 33 44.21 -4.63 -3.50
C PHE A 33 43.87 -3.46 -4.42
N VAL A 34 42.87 -3.59 -5.29
CA VAL A 34 42.42 -2.52 -6.20
C VAL A 34 42.04 -1.26 -5.41
N ILE A 35 41.26 -1.40 -4.35
CA ILE A 35 40.88 -0.27 -3.47
C ILE A 35 42.11 0.37 -2.81
N SER A 36 43.06 -0.43 -2.35
CA SER A 36 44.30 0.10 -1.77
C SER A 36 45.10 0.92 -2.79
N CYS A 37 45.12 0.52 -4.06
CA CYS A 37 45.74 1.26 -5.15
C CYS A 37 44.99 2.58 -5.43
N ILE A 38 43.64 2.57 -5.40
CA ILE A 38 42.84 3.80 -5.54
C ILE A 38 43.20 4.79 -4.43
N LEU A 39 43.24 4.34 -3.16
CA LEU A 39 43.56 5.20 -2.02
C LEU A 39 44.98 5.78 -2.11
N LYS A 40 45.96 4.98 -2.53
CA LYS A 40 47.35 5.44 -2.75
C LYS A 40 47.41 6.49 -3.87
N GLN A 41 46.78 6.23 -5.01
CA GLN A 41 46.74 7.21 -6.11
C GLN A 41 46.04 8.51 -5.70
N PHE A 42 44.91 8.40 -5.00
CA PHE A 42 44.19 9.57 -4.51
C PHE A 42 45.04 10.40 -3.54
N LYS A 43 45.78 9.76 -2.62
CA LYS A 43 46.68 10.46 -1.69
C LYS A 43 47.82 11.20 -2.42
N ASN A 44 48.34 10.63 -3.51
CA ASN A 44 49.48 11.19 -4.23
C ASN A 44 49.07 12.27 -5.23
N TYR A 45 47.90 12.13 -5.87
CA TYR A 45 47.50 12.95 -7.03
C TYR A 45 46.19 13.72 -6.83
N GLY A 46 45.45 13.49 -5.74
CA GLY A 46 44.18 14.15 -5.42
C GLY A 46 42.98 13.75 -6.28
N GLN A 47 43.21 13.01 -7.36
CA GLN A 47 42.18 12.50 -8.26
C GLN A 47 42.62 11.16 -8.87
N VAL A 48 41.66 10.31 -9.21
CA VAL A 48 41.90 9.05 -9.90
C VAL A 48 41.00 9.02 -11.13
N VAL A 49 41.58 8.90 -12.32
CA VAL A 49 40.82 8.81 -13.58
C VAL A 49 40.74 7.35 -14.00
N LEU A 50 39.53 6.85 -14.27
CA LEU A 50 39.24 5.42 -14.46
C LEU A 50 40.12 4.77 -15.53
N ASP A 51 40.21 5.36 -16.72
CA ASP A 51 40.96 4.81 -17.86
C ASP A 51 42.45 4.63 -17.53
N LYS A 52 43.07 5.66 -16.95
CA LYS A 52 44.47 5.65 -16.53
C LYS A 52 44.70 4.71 -15.35
N PHE A 53 43.75 4.66 -14.44
CA PHE A 53 43.83 3.82 -13.25
C PHE A 53 43.77 2.34 -13.61
N VAL A 54 42.90 1.95 -14.54
CA VAL A 54 42.80 0.55 -15.00
C VAL A 54 44.13 0.09 -15.59
N VAL A 55 44.74 0.89 -16.47
CA VAL A 55 46.08 0.59 -17.03
C VAL A 55 47.12 0.45 -15.92
N HIS A 56 47.13 1.38 -14.97
CA HIS A 56 48.08 1.35 -13.85
C HIS A 56 47.96 0.10 -12.98
N VAL A 57 46.74 -0.37 -12.68
CA VAL A 57 46.55 -1.59 -11.88
C VAL A 57 47.00 -2.82 -12.66
N MET A 58 46.69 -2.90 -13.96
CA MET A 58 47.14 -3.99 -14.83
C MET A 58 48.67 -4.06 -14.98
N GLU A 59 49.39 -2.95 -14.80
CA GLU A 59 50.86 -2.95 -14.76
C GLU A 59 51.43 -3.46 -13.42
N LEU A 60 50.62 -3.45 -12.36
CA LEU A 60 51.02 -3.83 -11.00
C LEU A 60 50.55 -5.23 -10.59
N SER A 61 49.67 -5.86 -11.37
CA SER A 61 49.11 -7.19 -11.06
C SER A 61 48.75 -7.96 -12.33
N ASP A 62 48.48 -9.26 -12.18
CA ASP A 62 48.03 -10.13 -13.28
C ASP A 62 46.52 -10.01 -13.59
N LEU A 63 45.85 -8.98 -13.03
CA LEU A 63 44.41 -8.78 -13.23
C LEU A 63 44.11 -8.33 -14.66
N THR A 64 43.03 -8.85 -15.23
CA THR A 64 42.58 -8.38 -16.55
C THR A 64 41.88 -7.03 -16.46
N GLU A 65 41.78 -6.30 -17.58
CA GLU A 65 41.00 -5.06 -17.67
C GLU A 65 39.56 -5.27 -17.17
N PHE A 66 38.97 -6.43 -17.46
CA PHE A 66 37.64 -6.79 -16.99
C PHE A 66 37.58 -6.91 -15.46
N ASP A 67 38.53 -7.62 -14.84
CA ASP A 67 38.53 -7.84 -13.40
C ASP A 67 38.68 -6.52 -12.64
N VAL A 68 39.62 -5.67 -13.07
CA VAL A 68 39.83 -4.34 -12.47
C VAL A 68 38.55 -3.50 -12.59
N LEU A 69 37.92 -3.44 -13.76
CA LEU A 69 36.65 -2.75 -13.95
C LEU A 69 35.55 -3.34 -13.04
N GLN A 70 35.43 -4.66 -12.98
CA GLN A 70 34.42 -5.33 -12.16
C GLN A 70 34.60 -5.00 -10.67
N TYR A 71 35.83 -5.00 -10.15
CA TYR A 71 36.12 -4.64 -8.76
C TYR A 71 35.83 -3.18 -8.46
N ILE A 72 36.18 -2.24 -9.36
CA ILE A 72 35.86 -0.82 -9.20
C ILE A 72 34.34 -0.61 -9.17
N PHE A 73 33.60 -1.21 -10.10
CA PHE A 73 32.14 -1.06 -10.15
C PHE A 73 31.45 -1.71 -8.96
N TRP A 74 31.95 -2.83 -8.44
CA TRP A 74 31.47 -3.40 -7.19
C TRP A 74 31.75 -2.49 -6.00
N SER A 75 32.96 -1.97 -5.87
CA SER A 75 33.29 -1.03 -4.79
C SER A 75 32.45 0.25 -4.84
N ALA A 76 32.10 0.74 -6.05
CA ALA A 76 31.20 1.86 -6.20
C ALA A 76 29.75 1.50 -5.82
N HIS A 77 29.29 0.30 -6.17
CA HIS A 77 27.97 -0.20 -5.78
C HIS A 77 27.84 -0.42 -4.25
N GLU A 78 28.94 -0.80 -3.60
CA GLU A 78 29.07 -0.94 -2.14
C GLU A 78 29.30 0.41 -1.42
N LEU A 79 29.20 1.54 -2.14
CA LEU A 79 29.42 2.88 -1.60
C LEU A 79 30.83 3.12 -1.04
N LYS A 80 31.84 2.30 -1.36
CA LYS A 80 33.24 2.50 -0.93
C LYS A 80 33.91 3.65 -1.68
N ILE A 81 33.49 3.85 -2.92
CA ILE A 81 33.90 4.93 -3.81
C ILE A 81 32.65 5.46 -4.54
N HIS A 82 32.77 6.62 -5.18
CA HIS A 82 31.74 7.11 -6.10
C HIS A 82 32.38 7.59 -7.39
N PHE A 83 31.60 7.57 -8.47
CA PHE A 83 32.03 8.07 -9.75
C PHE A 83 31.60 9.51 -9.95
N ARG A 84 32.44 10.29 -10.62
CA ARG A 84 32.14 11.65 -11.04
C ARG A 84 32.39 11.81 -12.54
N VAL A 85 31.40 12.35 -13.24
CA VAL A 85 31.46 12.65 -14.68
C VAL A 85 31.00 14.08 -14.89
N ASP A 86 31.79 14.88 -15.60
CA ASP A 86 31.53 16.31 -15.82
C ASP A 86 31.22 17.08 -14.52
N GLY A 87 31.93 16.75 -13.44
CA GLY A 87 31.75 17.37 -12.11
C GLY A 87 30.51 16.92 -11.33
N LYS A 88 29.71 15.99 -11.86
CA LYS A 88 28.51 15.44 -11.18
C LYS A 88 28.74 14.02 -10.71
N ASN A 89 28.30 13.71 -9.49
CA ASN A 89 28.30 12.34 -8.99
C ASN A 89 27.24 11.52 -9.75
N MET A 90 27.60 10.29 -10.11
CA MET A 90 26.78 9.41 -10.95
C MET A 90 26.71 8.00 -10.36
N LEU A 91 25.58 7.32 -10.54
CA LEU A 91 25.41 5.94 -10.09
C LEU A 91 26.23 4.97 -10.96
N PRO A 92 26.69 3.83 -10.42
CA PRO A 92 27.45 2.84 -11.20
C PRO A 92 26.73 2.37 -12.46
N PHE A 93 25.39 2.22 -12.40
CA PHE A 93 24.60 1.87 -13.58
C PHE A 93 24.68 2.94 -14.67
N GLU A 94 24.56 4.22 -14.31
CA GLU A 94 24.59 5.32 -15.27
C GLU A 94 25.97 5.47 -15.91
N VAL A 95 27.03 5.32 -15.11
CA VAL A 95 28.42 5.33 -15.60
C VAL A 95 28.67 4.16 -16.54
N LYS A 96 28.17 2.96 -16.23
CA LYS A 96 28.22 1.83 -17.15
C LYS A 96 27.57 2.17 -18.49
N GLN A 97 26.38 2.79 -18.49
CA GLN A 97 25.70 3.20 -19.73
C GLN A 97 26.48 4.26 -20.51
N ILE A 98 27.05 5.25 -19.82
CA ILE A 98 27.89 6.28 -20.43
C ILE A 98 29.10 5.65 -21.12
N LEU A 99 29.82 4.76 -20.42
CA LEU A 99 31.00 4.10 -20.97
C LEU A 99 30.67 3.12 -22.11
N LEU A 100 29.47 2.54 -22.13
CA LEU A 100 29.02 1.72 -23.27
C LEU A 100 28.81 2.56 -24.54
N ASN A 101 28.33 3.79 -24.40
CA ASN A 101 28.09 4.71 -25.51
C ASN A 101 29.33 5.49 -25.92
N SER A 102 30.18 5.84 -24.95
CA SER A 102 31.38 6.67 -25.10
C SER A 102 32.50 6.14 -24.18
N PRO A 103 33.22 5.09 -24.59
CA PRO A 103 34.30 4.48 -23.79
C PRO A 103 35.44 5.44 -23.43
N GLU A 104 35.61 6.50 -24.20
CA GLU A 104 36.60 7.57 -24.02
C GLU A 104 36.18 8.63 -23.00
N LYS A 105 34.96 8.56 -22.46
CA LYS A 105 34.47 9.55 -21.50
C LYS A 105 35.33 9.53 -20.24
N CYS A 106 35.79 10.70 -19.82
CA CYS A 106 36.54 10.86 -18.58
C CYS A 106 35.62 10.57 -17.38
N VAL A 107 35.92 9.49 -16.65
CA VAL A 107 35.25 9.11 -15.40
C VAL A 107 36.25 9.22 -14.27
N GLU A 108 35.93 10.02 -13.28
CA GLU A 108 36.73 10.18 -12.08
C GLU A 108 36.24 9.23 -10.98
N ILE A 109 37.17 8.60 -10.28
CA ILE A 109 36.93 7.80 -9.07
C ILE A 109 37.23 8.68 -7.87
N ILE A 110 36.25 8.85 -7.01
CA ILE A 110 36.37 9.64 -5.78
C ILE A 110 36.22 8.71 -4.58
N THR A 111 37.12 8.87 -3.62
CA THR A 111 37.09 8.15 -2.34
C THR A 111 36.24 8.91 -1.35
N ASN A 112 35.45 8.21 -0.53
CA ASN A 112 34.62 8.87 0.47
C ASN A 112 35.47 9.37 1.64
N LYS A 113 35.08 10.51 2.20
CA LYS A 113 35.62 10.97 3.48
C LYS A 113 35.03 10.10 4.59
N PRO A 114 35.81 9.54 5.53
CA PRO A 114 35.23 8.82 6.65
C PRO A 114 34.49 9.79 7.59
N VAL A 115 33.40 9.32 8.22
CA VAL A 115 32.75 10.01 9.33
C VAL A 115 33.56 9.80 10.61
N GLU A 116 33.57 10.79 11.50
CA GLU A 116 34.22 10.68 12.80
C GLU A 116 33.66 9.50 13.61
N ASN A 117 34.53 8.78 14.33
CA ASN A 117 34.14 7.56 15.03
C ASN A 117 33.04 7.80 16.07
N SER A 118 33.09 8.90 16.82
CA SER A 118 32.04 9.29 17.77
C SER A 118 30.67 9.44 17.09
N THR A 119 30.61 10.23 16.02
CA THR A 119 29.40 10.40 15.20
C THR A 119 28.90 9.07 14.65
N PHE A 120 29.80 8.22 14.15
CA PHE A 120 29.42 6.93 13.59
C PHE A 120 28.80 5.99 14.65
N GLN A 121 29.41 5.88 15.84
CA GLN A 121 28.86 5.09 16.95
C GLN A 121 27.51 5.62 17.42
N ASP A 122 27.33 6.95 17.46
CA ASP A 122 26.06 7.57 17.79
C ASP A 122 24.95 7.26 16.77
N VAL A 123 25.27 7.22 15.48
CA VAL A 123 24.31 6.82 14.43
C VAL A 123 23.97 5.34 14.55
N ILE A 124 24.97 4.47 14.73
CA ILE A 124 24.73 3.02 14.87
C ILE A 124 23.81 2.76 16.07
N SER A 125 24.10 3.35 17.23
CA SER A 125 23.29 3.14 18.42
C SER A 125 21.85 3.66 18.24
N PHE A 126 21.67 4.78 17.53
CA PHE A 126 20.35 5.27 17.15
C PHE A 126 19.63 4.30 16.20
N TYR A 127 20.30 3.87 15.14
CA TYR A 127 19.71 2.98 14.13
C TYR A 127 19.36 1.61 14.70
N GLN A 128 20.23 1.02 15.54
CA GLN A 128 19.94 -0.23 16.25
C GLN A 128 18.73 -0.09 17.20
N LYS A 129 18.56 1.06 17.86
CA LYS A 129 17.37 1.34 18.68
C LYS A 129 16.10 1.46 17.83
N LEU A 130 16.22 1.94 16.61
CA LEU A 130 15.10 2.09 15.66
C LEU A 130 14.71 0.74 15.05
N SER A 131 15.70 -0.10 14.72
CA SER A 131 15.55 -1.42 14.12
C SER A 131 15.32 -2.56 15.13
N LYS A 132 14.88 -2.25 16.37
CA LYS A 132 14.72 -3.12 17.56
C LYS A 132 14.00 -4.48 17.41
N GLU A 133 13.68 -4.92 16.20
CA GLU A 133 13.06 -6.21 15.87
C GLU A 133 13.89 -7.07 14.89
N GLN A 134 15.11 -6.67 14.52
CA GLN A 134 16.02 -7.50 13.71
C GLN A 134 17.37 -7.63 14.41
N ASP A 135 17.98 -8.80 14.25
CA ASP A 135 19.22 -9.26 14.89
C ASP A 135 20.25 -8.16 15.13
N HIS A 136 21.05 -8.29 16.18
CA HIS A 136 22.22 -7.43 16.43
C HIS A 136 23.18 -7.52 15.23
N HIS A 137 22.89 -6.76 14.18
CA HIS A 137 23.74 -6.63 13.02
C HIS A 137 24.94 -5.82 13.46
N THR A 138 26.07 -6.51 13.57
CA THR A 138 27.38 -5.89 13.66
C THR A 138 27.74 -5.41 12.26
N PHE A 139 27.94 -4.10 12.10
CA PHE A 139 28.46 -3.53 10.87
C PHE A 139 29.98 -3.67 10.88
N ASN A 140 30.59 -4.24 9.85
CA ASN A 140 32.05 -4.40 9.81
C ASN A 140 32.73 -3.05 9.60
N ASP A 141 32.10 -2.15 8.83
CA ASP A 141 32.58 -0.79 8.59
C ASP A 141 31.44 0.22 8.29
N GLN A 142 31.80 1.47 7.99
CA GLN A 142 30.86 2.54 7.66
C GLN A 142 30.09 2.30 6.36
N TYR A 143 30.67 1.56 5.40
CA TYR A 143 30.07 1.29 4.10
C TYR A 143 28.98 0.22 4.22
N ASP A 144 29.24 -0.83 5.00
CA ASP A 144 28.27 -1.87 5.34
C ASP A 144 27.03 -1.26 6.02
N PHE A 145 27.25 -0.33 6.95
CA PHE A 145 26.18 0.43 7.58
C PHE A 145 25.41 1.29 6.56
N ALA A 146 26.12 2.06 5.72
CA ALA A 146 25.49 2.92 4.71
C ALA A 146 24.65 2.11 3.71
N CYS A 147 25.11 0.94 3.28
CA CYS A 147 24.37 0.03 2.40
C CYS A 147 23.09 -0.49 3.06
N SER A 148 23.20 -0.91 4.33
CA SER A 148 22.04 -1.37 5.12
C SER A 148 21.00 -0.27 5.28
N LEU A 149 21.43 0.94 5.65
CA LEU A 149 20.57 2.11 5.77
C LEU A 149 19.89 2.44 4.43
N LEU A 150 20.64 2.46 3.32
CA LEU A 150 20.10 2.73 1.99
C LEU A 150 19.05 1.69 1.58
N SER A 151 19.30 0.42 1.88
CA SER A 151 18.36 -0.69 1.62
C SER A 151 17.04 -0.49 2.36
N ASP A 152 17.09 -0.14 3.64
CA ASP A 152 15.90 0.12 4.45
C ASP A 152 15.12 1.33 3.96
N LEU A 153 15.80 2.44 3.65
CA LEU A 153 15.15 3.64 3.12
C LEU A 153 14.43 3.35 1.79
N LYS A 154 15.04 2.56 0.89
CA LYS A 154 14.40 2.11 -0.36
C LYS A 154 13.20 1.20 -0.10
N LYS A 155 13.30 0.31 0.87
CA LYS A 155 12.18 -0.56 1.29
C LYS A 155 11.02 0.26 1.85
N TRP A 156 11.32 1.28 2.67
CA TRP A 156 10.30 2.20 3.18
C TRP A 156 9.65 2.99 2.06
N GLU A 157 10.43 3.52 1.11
CA GLU A 157 9.90 4.22 -0.07
C GLU A 157 8.96 3.32 -0.88
N SER A 158 9.40 2.10 -1.20
CA SER A 158 8.59 1.11 -1.95
C SER A 158 7.28 0.77 -1.24
N ASN A 159 7.33 0.53 0.07
CA ASN A 159 6.13 0.27 0.88
C ASN A 159 5.15 1.45 0.80
N LEU A 160 5.63 2.67 1.06
CA LEU A 160 4.80 3.88 1.04
C LEU A 160 4.20 4.14 -0.35
N ASP A 161 4.96 3.94 -1.42
CA ASP A 161 4.48 4.12 -2.78
C ASP A 161 3.37 3.11 -3.12
N SER A 162 3.49 1.86 -2.66
CA SER A 162 2.44 0.85 -2.82
C SER A 162 1.12 1.22 -2.11
N PHE A 163 1.19 1.96 -1.00
CA PHE A 163 0.01 2.39 -0.23
C PHE A 163 -0.64 3.65 -0.79
N LYS A 164 0.13 4.50 -1.47
CA LYS A 164 -0.24 5.83 -1.95
C LYS A 164 -1.56 5.86 -2.73
N GLY A 165 -1.73 4.95 -3.69
CA GLY A 165 -2.94 4.91 -4.53
C GLY A 165 -4.23 4.64 -3.73
N THR A 166 -4.15 3.85 -2.65
CA THR A 166 -5.29 3.59 -1.78
C THR A 166 -5.52 4.75 -0.80
N ALA A 167 -4.44 5.31 -0.24
CA ALA A 167 -4.49 6.43 0.69
C ALA A 167 -5.12 7.70 0.10
N GLN A 168 -5.08 7.88 -1.21
CA GLN A 168 -5.68 9.02 -1.89
C GLN A 168 -7.22 8.98 -1.94
N LYS A 169 -7.83 7.81 -1.71
CA LYS A 169 -9.28 7.66 -1.72
C LYS A 169 -9.90 8.32 -0.49
N PRO A 170 -11.15 8.82 -0.58
CA PRO A 170 -11.84 9.41 0.56
C PRO A 170 -11.87 8.47 1.78
N PHE A 171 -11.68 9.04 2.97
CA PHE A 171 -11.70 8.34 4.26
C PHE A 171 -10.60 7.29 4.48
N TYR A 172 -9.60 7.17 3.61
CA TYR A 172 -8.42 6.35 3.90
C TYR A 172 -7.36 7.17 4.65
N PRO A 173 -6.79 6.64 5.76
CA PRO A 173 -5.87 7.38 6.60
C PRO A 173 -4.46 7.47 5.99
N GLY A 174 -3.69 8.48 6.41
CA GLY A 174 -2.26 8.57 6.13
C GLY A 174 -1.85 9.22 4.82
N LYS A 175 -2.77 9.82 4.04
CA LYS A 175 -2.45 10.50 2.76
C LYS A 175 -1.31 11.52 2.90
N GLU A 176 -1.42 12.44 3.86
CA GLU A 176 -0.44 13.51 4.07
C GLU A 176 0.91 12.96 4.52
N LYS A 177 0.90 12.04 5.50
CA LYS A 177 2.10 11.35 5.99
C LYS A 177 2.83 10.60 4.87
N ILE A 178 2.11 9.80 4.08
CA ILE A 178 2.69 9.05 2.95
C ILE A 178 3.38 10.01 1.97
N ASN A 179 2.70 11.10 1.57
CA ASN A 179 3.26 12.04 0.62
C ASN A 179 4.49 12.79 1.19
N GLY A 180 4.40 13.26 2.44
CA GLY A 180 5.50 13.97 3.11
C GLY A 180 6.72 13.09 3.34
N HIS A 181 6.49 11.83 3.75
CA HIS A 181 7.55 10.85 3.96
C HIS A 181 8.20 10.43 2.64
N LEU A 182 7.42 10.23 1.57
CA LEU A 182 7.98 9.97 0.24
C LEU A 182 8.84 11.13 -0.27
N GLN A 183 8.44 12.38 -0.05
CA GLN A 183 9.26 13.55 -0.40
C GLN A 183 10.57 13.56 0.42
N SER A 184 10.48 13.31 1.72
CA SER A 184 11.65 13.25 2.60
C SER A 184 12.61 12.13 2.22
N LEU A 185 12.09 10.94 1.94
CA LEU A 185 12.88 9.79 1.51
C LEU A 185 13.58 10.06 0.18
N LYS A 186 12.93 10.71 -0.79
CA LYS A 186 13.59 11.11 -2.04
C LYS A 186 14.80 12.01 -1.79
N MET A 187 14.72 12.95 -0.84
CA MET A 187 15.85 13.81 -0.49
C MET A 187 16.99 13.03 0.19
N LEU A 188 16.65 12.07 1.06
CA LEU A 188 17.63 11.19 1.70
C LEU A 188 18.30 10.22 0.70
N LEU A 189 17.53 9.65 -0.22
CA LEU A 189 17.98 8.69 -1.23
C LEU A 189 18.76 9.35 -2.38
N ALA A 190 18.66 10.67 -2.55
CA ALA A 190 19.47 11.41 -3.52
C ALA A 190 20.96 11.48 -3.14
N ARG A 191 21.33 11.10 -1.91
CA ARG A 191 22.73 11.03 -1.47
C ARG A 191 23.40 9.80 -2.09
N GLN A 192 24.55 10.00 -2.72
CA GLN A 192 25.23 8.98 -3.52
C GLN A 192 26.49 8.41 -2.86
N ASP A 193 26.92 8.98 -1.72
CA ASP A 193 28.12 8.57 -1.00
C ASP A 193 27.82 8.23 0.47
N SER A 194 28.64 7.35 1.06
CA SER A 194 28.42 6.84 2.42
C SER A 194 28.55 7.95 3.47
N TYR A 195 29.47 8.90 3.28
CA TYR A 195 29.65 10.02 4.21
C TYR A 195 28.40 10.88 4.30
N SER A 196 27.90 11.37 3.18
CA SER A 196 26.70 12.22 3.12
C SER A 196 25.49 11.49 3.66
N LEU A 197 25.35 10.19 3.40
CA LEU A 197 24.24 9.38 3.90
C LEU A 197 24.27 9.25 5.43
N ILE A 198 25.42 8.86 6.00
CA ILE A 198 25.59 8.70 7.45
C ILE A 198 25.45 10.04 8.16
N TYR A 199 26.07 11.10 7.62
CA TYR A 199 26.01 12.43 8.23
C TYR A 199 24.60 13.02 8.19
N THR A 200 23.87 12.83 7.09
CA THR A 200 22.46 13.21 7.01
C THR A 200 21.61 12.41 8.00
N CYS A 201 21.87 11.10 8.13
CA CYS A 201 21.20 10.27 9.12
C CYS A 201 21.46 10.76 10.56
N TYR A 202 22.69 11.18 10.85
CA TYR A 202 23.04 11.78 12.14
C TYR A 202 22.28 13.08 12.42
N ASN A 203 22.15 13.95 11.41
CA ASN A 203 21.50 15.26 11.57
C ASN A 203 19.97 15.17 11.56
N GLU A 204 19.39 14.20 10.84
CA GLU A 204 17.94 14.04 10.69
C GLU A 204 17.37 12.87 11.53
N LYS A 205 18.01 12.50 12.65
CA LYS A 205 17.60 11.37 13.50
C LYS A 205 16.12 11.40 13.87
N GLU A 206 15.61 12.54 14.32
CA GLU A 206 14.20 12.68 14.74
C GLU A 206 13.24 12.40 13.59
N LYS A 207 13.53 12.96 12.42
CA LYS A 207 12.73 12.77 11.20
C LYS A 207 12.79 11.34 10.69
N ILE A 208 13.96 10.70 10.73
CA ILE A 208 14.09 9.28 10.39
C ILE A 208 13.31 8.40 11.36
N ALA A 209 13.31 8.73 12.66
CA ALA A 209 12.51 8.02 13.66
C ALA A 209 11.00 8.18 13.42
N GLU A 210 10.56 9.39 13.05
CA GLU A 210 9.17 9.64 12.66
C GLU A 210 8.77 8.82 11.43
N ILE A 211 9.58 8.86 10.36
CA ILE A 211 9.33 8.08 9.14
C ILE A 211 9.25 6.59 9.48
N ALA A 212 10.21 6.06 10.25
CA ALA A 212 10.23 4.64 10.62
C ALA A 212 8.99 4.23 11.41
N GLY A 213 8.58 5.04 12.40
CA GLY A 213 7.39 4.80 13.20
C GLY A 213 6.12 4.77 12.36
N ASP A 214 5.95 5.76 11.47
CA ASP A 214 4.80 5.83 10.58
C ASP A 214 4.80 4.72 9.53
N VAL A 215 5.95 4.40 8.93
CA VAL A 215 6.10 3.27 7.99
C VAL A 215 5.70 1.97 8.66
N LYS A 216 6.07 1.74 9.93
CA LYS A 216 5.65 0.54 10.68
C LYS A 216 4.13 0.47 10.84
N LEU A 217 3.49 1.58 11.22
CA LEU A 217 2.03 1.65 11.37
C LEU A 217 1.31 1.41 10.02
N LEU A 218 1.76 2.09 8.98
CA LEU A 218 1.20 1.99 7.63
C LEU A 218 1.38 0.59 7.03
N SER A 219 2.56 -0.01 7.22
CA SER A 219 2.88 -1.37 6.78
C SER A 219 2.14 -2.46 7.56
N THR A 220 1.60 -2.12 8.73
CA THR A 220 0.67 -3.00 9.45
C THR A 220 -0.76 -2.82 8.93
N PHE A 221 -1.19 -1.57 8.72
CA PHE A 221 -2.55 -1.22 8.34
C PHE A 221 -2.91 -1.65 6.91
N TYR A 222 -2.16 -1.21 5.90
CA TYR A 222 -2.53 -1.37 4.50
C TYR A 222 -2.58 -2.85 4.06
N PRO A 223 -1.62 -3.71 4.42
CA PRO A 223 -1.67 -5.11 4.03
C PRO A 223 -2.72 -5.92 4.82
N ARG A 224 -2.95 -5.61 6.11
CA ARG A 224 -3.72 -6.49 7.02
C ARG A 224 -5.13 -5.98 7.34
N GLN A 225 -5.30 -4.67 7.48
CA GLN A 225 -6.50 -4.06 8.06
C GLN A 225 -7.35 -3.27 7.04
N VAL A 226 -6.82 -3.02 5.84
CA VAL A 226 -7.54 -2.27 4.79
C VAL A 226 -8.90 -2.86 4.41
N LYS A 227 -9.03 -4.20 4.47
CA LYS A 227 -10.29 -4.90 4.16
C LYS A 227 -11.38 -4.55 5.17
N PHE A 228 -11.03 -4.57 6.46
CA PHE A 228 -11.91 -4.14 7.53
C PHE A 228 -12.27 -2.66 7.38
N TRP A 229 -11.29 -1.81 7.08
CA TRP A 229 -11.53 -0.38 6.88
C TRP A 229 -12.50 -0.08 5.74
N LYS A 230 -12.38 -0.81 4.62
CA LYS A 230 -13.33 -0.72 3.50
C LYS A 230 -14.75 -1.11 3.92
N LEU A 231 -14.89 -2.17 4.72
CA LEU A 231 -16.17 -2.60 5.27
C LEU A 231 -16.76 -1.53 6.21
N LEU A 232 -15.91 -0.90 7.02
CA LEU A 232 -16.30 0.18 7.93
C LEU A 232 -16.87 1.38 7.17
N ILE A 233 -16.17 1.87 6.12
CA ILE A 233 -16.64 2.96 5.25
C ILE A 233 -18.04 2.66 4.71
N LYS A 234 -18.18 1.49 4.06
CA LYS A 234 -19.46 1.07 3.46
C LYS A 234 -20.57 0.97 4.51
N SER A 235 -20.26 0.40 5.67
CA SER A 235 -21.26 0.24 6.73
C SER A 235 -21.75 1.58 7.26
N ILE A 236 -20.86 2.56 7.41
CA ILE A 236 -21.24 3.93 7.81
C ILE A 236 -22.16 4.57 6.76
N GLU A 237 -21.87 4.41 5.48
CA GLU A 237 -22.74 4.87 4.39
C GLU A 237 -24.12 4.20 4.46
N ASP A 238 -24.16 2.88 4.64
CA ASP A 238 -25.41 2.11 4.78
C ASP A 238 -26.24 2.59 6.00
N PHE A 239 -25.58 2.86 7.13
CA PHE A 239 -26.26 3.36 8.34
C PHE A 239 -26.83 4.78 8.17
N ARG A 240 -26.19 5.63 7.35
CA ARG A 240 -26.65 7.01 7.11
C ARG A 240 -28.04 7.04 6.48
N VAL A 241 -28.42 6.02 5.70
CA VAL A 241 -29.78 5.90 5.13
C VAL A 241 -30.84 5.87 6.23
N ASN A 242 -30.54 5.24 7.37
CA ASN A 242 -31.46 5.07 8.50
C ASN A 242 -31.17 6.03 9.66
N ILE A 243 -30.47 7.14 9.40
CA ILE A 243 -29.99 8.03 10.47
C ILE A 243 -31.12 8.64 11.31
N THR A 244 -32.30 8.86 10.71
CA THR A 244 -33.49 9.37 11.40
C THR A 244 -33.99 8.41 12.48
N GLU A 245 -33.96 7.10 12.20
CA GLU A 245 -34.32 6.06 13.15
C GLU A 245 -33.22 5.84 14.19
N ILE A 246 -31.94 5.86 13.78
CA ILE A 246 -30.80 5.78 14.70
C ILE A 246 -30.83 6.91 15.74
N LYS A 247 -31.21 8.13 15.33
CA LYS A 247 -31.33 9.28 16.23
C LYS A 247 -32.34 9.10 17.36
N LYS A 248 -33.32 8.21 17.21
CA LYS A 248 -34.31 7.92 18.26
C LYS A 248 -33.70 7.17 19.45
N ASN A 249 -32.56 6.52 19.27
CA ASN A 249 -31.80 5.87 20.35
C ASN A 249 -30.49 6.63 20.59
N SER A 250 -30.45 7.42 21.67
CA SER A 250 -29.29 8.25 22.03
C SER A 250 -28.01 7.43 22.25
N GLU A 251 -28.12 6.22 22.80
CA GLU A 251 -26.99 5.33 23.08
C GLU A 251 -26.37 4.77 21.79
N ILE A 252 -27.18 4.50 20.76
CA ILE A 252 -26.71 4.04 19.45
C ILE A 252 -26.20 5.21 18.61
N LEU A 253 -26.87 6.36 18.67
CA LEU A 253 -26.40 7.59 18.02
C LEU A 253 -25.00 7.98 18.51
N SER A 254 -24.75 7.91 19.81
CA SER A 254 -23.41 8.17 20.39
C SER A 254 -22.35 7.23 19.80
N LYS A 255 -22.64 5.93 19.70
CA LYS A 255 -21.73 4.95 19.07
C LYS A 255 -21.50 5.22 17.59
N PHE A 256 -22.54 5.58 16.85
CA PHE A 256 -22.42 5.94 15.44
C PHE A 256 -21.56 7.20 15.23
N ASN A 257 -21.71 8.20 16.10
CA ASN A 257 -20.88 9.41 16.06
C ASN A 257 -19.42 9.09 16.37
N ARG A 258 -19.15 8.26 17.38
CA ARG A 258 -17.79 7.80 17.69
C ARG A 258 -17.17 7.02 16.53
N LEU A 259 -17.94 6.13 15.90
CA LEU A 259 -17.52 5.39 14.70
C LEU A 259 -17.14 6.34 13.55
N THR A 260 -17.93 7.40 13.34
CA THR A 260 -17.66 8.43 12.33
C THR A 260 -16.42 9.25 12.67
N GLN A 261 -16.20 9.59 13.94
CA GLN A 261 -14.97 10.27 14.40
C GLN A 261 -13.72 9.43 14.13
N ILE A 262 -13.78 8.12 14.41
CA ILE A 262 -12.69 7.19 14.11
C ILE A 262 -12.43 7.18 12.60
N LEU A 263 -13.47 7.12 11.78
CA LEU A 263 -13.35 7.11 10.31
C LEU A 263 -12.64 8.36 9.78
N THR A 264 -12.90 9.53 10.37
CA THR A 264 -12.30 10.81 9.95
C THR A 264 -10.95 11.10 10.60
N SER A 265 -10.46 10.23 11.50
CA SER A 265 -9.18 10.43 12.17
C SER A 265 -8.01 10.26 11.20
N PRO A 266 -7.01 11.15 11.22
CA PRO A 266 -5.82 11.03 10.37
C PRO A 266 -4.92 9.84 10.78
N SER A 267 -5.07 9.31 12.00
CA SER A 267 -4.28 8.18 12.52
C SER A 267 -5.14 7.25 13.38
N PRO A 268 -6.02 6.43 12.75
CA PRO A 268 -6.99 5.59 13.45
C PRO A 268 -6.42 4.23 13.90
N TYR A 269 -5.13 3.96 13.68
CA TYR A 269 -4.54 2.62 13.75
C TYR A 269 -4.76 1.89 15.08
N ILE A 270 -4.68 2.59 16.20
CA ILE A 270 -4.91 2.03 17.54
C ILE A 270 -6.41 1.87 17.88
N LEU A 271 -7.29 2.53 17.12
CA LEU A 271 -8.73 2.58 17.37
C LEU A 271 -9.49 1.50 16.58
N LEU A 272 -8.80 0.63 15.85
CA LEU A 272 -9.45 -0.37 14.98
C LEU A 272 -10.23 -1.43 15.76
N THR A 273 -9.72 -1.82 16.93
CA THR A 273 -10.43 -2.72 17.84
C THR A 273 -11.72 -2.07 18.36
N GLU A 274 -11.64 -0.81 18.78
CA GLU A 274 -12.81 -0.03 19.20
C GLU A 274 -13.83 0.09 18.04
N ALA A 275 -13.33 0.40 16.83
CA ALA A 275 -14.17 0.52 15.64
C ALA A 275 -14.92 -0.78 15.33
N ASP A 276 -14.30 -1.95 15.48
CA ASP A 276 -14.94 -3.25 15.23
C ASP A 276 -16.09 -3.50 16.23
N GLU A 277 -15.87 -3.22 17.50
CA GLU A 277 -16.91 -3.37 18.53
C GLU A 277 -18.08 -2.40 18.31
N LEU A 278 -17.78 -1.13 18.02
CA LEU A 278 -18.80 -0.12 17.73
C LEU A 278 -19.58 -0.48 16.46
N LEU A 279 -18.89 -0.94 15.42
CA LEU A 279 -19.50 -1.37 14.16
C LEU A 279 -20.51 -2.49 14.40
N LYS A 280 -20.16 -3.52 15.17
CA LYS A 280 -21.06 -4.63 15.52
C LYS A 280 -22.32 -4.14 16.23
N LYS A 281 -22.17 -3.23 17.20
CA LYS A 281 -23.30 -2.70 18.00
C LYS A 281 -24.24 -1.86 17.13
N VAL A 282 -23.71 -0.95 16.31
CA VAL A 282 -24.51 -0.11 15.41
C VAL A 282 -25.17 -0.96 14.32
N LYS A 283 -24.43 -1.91 13.72
CA LYS A 283 -24.95 -2.82 12.70
C LYS A 283 -26.15 -3.62 13.22
N LYS A 284 -26.03 -4.24 14.39
CA LYS A 284 -27.12 -5.00 15.01
C LYS A 284 -28.38 -4.15 15.16
N HIS A 285 -28.24 -2.89 15.58
CA HIS A 285 -29.38 -1.98 15.72
C HIS A 285 -29.96 -1.57 14.37
N ASN A 286 -29.12 -1.27 13.39
CA ASN A 286 -29.55 -0.94 12.03
C ASN A 286 -30.31 -2.11 11.37
N ASP A 287 -29.85 -3.35 11.56
CA ASP A 287 -30.51 -4.54 11.03
C ASP A 287 -31.92 -4.70 11.64
N LEU A 288 -32.09 -4.36 12.93
CA LEU A 288 -33.42 -4.32 13.57
C LEU A 288 -34.33 -3.22 12.98
N ILE A 289 -33.77 -2.06 12.64
CA ILE A 289 -34.52 -0.99 11.97
C ILE A 289 -35.03 -1.48 10.60
N ILE A 290 -34.14 -2.08 9.80
CA ILE A 290 -34.48 -2.62 8.48
C ILE A 290 -35.53 -3.73 8.60
N GLN A 291 -35.39 -4.62 9.60
CA GLN A 291 -36.36 -5.69 9.85
C GLN A 291 -37.74 -5.13 10.18
N LYS A 292 -37.83 -4.15 11.09
CA LYS A 292 -39.10 -3.50 11.46
C LYS A 292 -39.74 -2.77 10.27
N ALA A 293 -38.94 -2.05 9.48
CA ALA A 293 -39.43 -1.38 8.28
C ALA A 293 -39.96 -2.38 7.25
N THR A 294 -39.24 -3.49 7.05
CA THR A 294 -39.66 -4.58 6.15
C THR A 294 -40.96 -5.23 6.62
N GLU A 295 -41.10 -5.49 7.92
CA GLU A 295 -42.32 -6.04 8.50
C GLU A 295 -43.53 -5.12 8.31
N ALA A 296 -43.37 -3.84 8.65
CA ALA A 296 -44.43 -2.84 8.48
C ALA A 296 -44.86 -2.72 7.00
N HIS A 297 -43.90 -2.73 6.08
CA HIS A 297 -44.16 -2.70 4.65
C HIS A 297 -44.90 -3.95 4.17
N ARG A 298 -44.50 -5.13 4.66
CA ARG A 298 -45.16 -6.40 4.37
C ARG A 298 -46.61 -6.40 4.83
N MET A 299 -46.86 -5.95 6.06
CA MET A 299 -48.21 -5.83 6.61
C MET A 299 -49.08 -4.90 5.77
N LYS A 300 -48.54 -3.74 5.36
CA LYS A 300 -49.25 -2.79 4.49
C LYS A 300 -49.59 -3.40 3.12
N ALA A 301 -48.65 -4.10 2.50
CA ALA A 301 -48.88 -4.80 1.23
C ALA A 301 -49.95 -5.90 1.36
N MET A 302 -49.89 -6.70 2.43
CA MET A 302 -50.90 -7.73 2.70
C MET A 302 -52.29 -7.13 2.94
N SER A 303 -52.39 -6.00 3.64
CA SER A 303 -53.66 -5.28 3.82
C SER A 303 -54.22 -4.75 2.50
N LYS A 304 -53.38 -4.28 1.56
CA LYS A 304 -53.83 -3.91 0.21
C LYS A 304 -54.46 -5.09 -0.52
N VAL A 305 -53.81 -6.26 -0.49
CA VAL A 305 -54.35 -7.48 -1.12
C VAL A 305 -55.66 -7.92 -0.46
N GLU A 306 -55.79 -7.77 0.86
CA GLU A 306 -57.09 -8.00 1.53
C GLU A 306 -58.19 -7.07 1.03
N VAL A 307 -57.87 -5.81 0.75
CA VAL A 307 -58.83 -4.86 0.16
C VAL A 307 -59.20 -5.29 -1.27
N MET A 308 -58.26 -5.74 -2.09
CA MET A 308 -58.54 -6.29 -3.43
C MET A 308 -59.46 -7.50 -3.36
N ILE A 309 -59.16 -8.45 -2.46
CA ILE A 309 -60.02 -9.63 -2.23
C ILE A 309 -61.44 -9.20 -1.86
N LYS A 310 -61.61 -8.23 -0.94
CA LYS A 310 -62.94 -7.73 -0.56
C LYS A 310 -63.66 -7.08 -1.74
N LYS A 311 -62.95 -6.29 -2.56
CA LYS A 311 -63.52 -5.68 -3.78
C LYS A 311 -63.98 -6.74 -4.77
N LEU A 312 -63.16 -7.75 -5.03
CA LEU A 312 -63.48 -8.85 -5.94
C LEU A 312 -64.74 -9.62 -5.48
N VAL A 313 -64.82 -9.93 -4.17
CA VAL A 313 -66.00 -10.59 -3.59
C VAL A 313 -67.28 -9.77 -3.81
N ASN A 314 -67.20 -8.44 -3.64
CA ASN A 314 -68.35 -7.57 -3.89
C ASN A 314 -68.76 -7.56 -5.37
N LEU A 315 -67.79 -7.59 -6.29
CA LEU A 315 -68.07 -7.63 -7.74
C LEU A 315 -68.68 -8.96 -8.16
N PHE A 316 -68.20 -10.09 -7.65
CA PHE A 316 -68.81 -11.39 -7.91
C PHE A 316 -70.28 -11.45 -7.50
N ASN A 317 -70.63 -10.83 -6.37
CA ASN A 317 -72.01 -10.74 -5.91
C ASN A 317 -72.86 -9.83 -6.81
N HIS A 318 -72.26 -8.87 -7.50
CA HIS A 318 -72.94 -7.98 -8.43
C HIS A 318 -73.20 -8.63 -9.80
N TYR A 319 -72.19 -9.30 -10.37
CA TYR A 319 -72.25 -9.92 -11.70
C TYR A 319 -72.75 -11.38 -11.69
N ASN A 320 -73.13 -11.92 -10.52
CA ASN A 320 -73.59 -13.31 -10.34
C ASN A 320 -72.64 -14.37 -10.94
N THR A 321 -71.33 -14.11 -10.87
CA THR A 321 -70.25 -14.93 -11.43
C THR A 321 -70.29 -16.38 -10.98
N ASP A 322 -69.92 -17.33 -11.86
CA ASP A 322 -69.87 -18.76 -11.55
C ASP A 322 -68.90 -19.11 -10.40
N GLN A 323 -69.22 -20.16 -9.66
CA GLN A 323 -68.48 -20.61 -8.48
C GLN A 323 -67.06 -21.08 -8.82
N ALA A 324 -66.80 -21.62 -10.01
CA ALA A 324 -65.46 -22.04 -10.41
C ALA A 324 -64.54 -20.82 -10.59
N MET A 325 -64.99 -19.78 -11.30
CA MET A 325 -64.21 -18.56 -11.52
C MET A 325 -63.94 -17.82 -10.20
N ARG A 326 -64.96 -17.71 -9.33
CA ARG A 326 -64.81 -17.16 -7.97
C ARG A 326 -63.70 -17.84 -7.19
N ASN A 327 -63.67 -19.17 -7.21
CA ASN A 327 -62.65 -19.94 -6.49
C ASN A 327 -61.26 -19.73 -7.08
N THR A 328 -61.13 -19.68 -8.40
CA THR A 328 -59.85 -19.48 -9.11
C THR A 328 -59.22 -18.13 -8.76
N PHE A 329 -59.96 -17.03 -8.92
CA PHE A 329 -59.40 -15.69 -8.68
C PHE A 329 -59.10 -15.45 -7.20
N LEU A 330 -59.99 -15.89 -6.29
CA LEU A 330 -59.74 -15.76 -4.85
C LEU A 330 -58.55 -16.61 -4.41
N TYR A 331 -58.36 -17.80 -4.99
CA TYR A 331 -57.19 -18.62 -4.71
C TYR A 331 -55.90 -17.92 -5.14
N ALA A 332 -55.88 -17.32 -6.33
CA ALA A 332 -54.72 -16.59 -6.84
C ALA A 332 -54.32 -15.42 -5.91
N LEU A 333 -55.26 -14.56 -5.52
CA LEU A 333 -54.98 -13.44 -4.62
C LEU A 333 -54.60 -13.90 -3.20
N ARG A 334 -55.24 -14.95 -2.67
CA ARG A 334 -54.87 -15.53 -1.36
C ARG A 334 -53.46 -16.13 -1.39
N ASN A 335 -53.08 -16.75 -2.49
CA ASN A 335 -51.74 -17.30 -2.66
C ASN A 335 -50.71 -16.17 -2.80
N ALA A 336 -51.02 -15.10 -3.54
CA ALA A 336 -50.18 -13.91 -3.62
C ALA A 336 -49.96 -13.28 -2.22
N LYS A 337 -51.02 -13.13 -1.43
CA LYS A 337 -50.92 -12.69 -0.03
C LYS A 337 -50.03 -13.59 0.82
N LYS A 338 -50.13 -14.92 0.66
CA LYS A 338 -49.26 -15.88 1.34
C LYS A 338 -47.81 -15.74 0.89
N ARG A 339 -47.53 -15.53 -0.40
CA ARG A 339 -46.17 -15.27 -0.90
C ARG A 339 -45.59 -13.98 -0.32
N LEU A 340 -46.39 -12.91 -0.23
CA LEU A 340 -46.01 -11.67 0.44
C LEU A 340 -45.61 -11.90 1.90
N SER A 341 -46.31 -12.78 2.64
CA SER A 341 -46.01 -13.04 4.05
C SER A 341 -44.63 -13.65 4.30
N TYR A 342 -44.02 -14.31 3.30
CA TYR A 342 -42.68 -14.90 3.37
C TYR A 342 -41.57 -14.04 2.74
N SER A 343 -41.91 -12.90 2.15
CA SER A 343 -40.91 -12.06 1.46
C SER A 343 -39.96 -11.39 2.46
N LYS A 344 -38.65 -11.50 2.17
CA LYS A 344 -37.56 -11.14 3.09
C LYS A 344 -37.03 -9.72 2.94
N ASN A 345 -37.39 -9.00 1.88
CA ASN A 345 -36.92 -7.64 1.63
C ASN A 345 -37.97 -6.79 0.92
N ILE A 346 -37.83 -5.47 1.04
CA ILE A 346 -38.79 -4.49 0.50
C ILE A 346 -38.97 -4.62 -1.01
N LYS A 347 -37.89 -4.74 -1.79
CA LYS A 347 -37.98 -4.86 -3.26
C LYS A 347 -38.79 -6.09 -3.70
N GLY A 348 -38.61 -7.22 -3.03
CA GLY A 348 -39.37 -8.43 -3.31
C GLY A 348 -40.83 -8.31 -2.90
N ILE A 349 -41.14 -7.55 -1.84
CA ILE A 349 -42.51 -7.20 -1.47
C ILE A 349 -43.14 -6.32 -2.55
N ASP A 350 -42.44 -5.29 -3.02
CA ASP A 350 -42.93 -4.35 -4.03
C ASP A 350 -43.21 -5.04 -5.36
N LEU A 351 -42.28 -5.89 -5.84
CA LEU A 351 -42.46 -6.65 -7.07
C LEU A 351 -43.70 -7.56 -7.00
N LEU A 352 -43.81 -8.36 -5.93
CA LEU A 352 -44.97 -9.24 -5.74
C LEU A 352 -46.28 -8.44 -5.63
N LEU A 353 -46.24 -7.26 -5.02
CA LEU A 353 -47.42 -6.41 -4.92
C LEU A 353 -47.82 -5.84 -6.29
N CYS A 354 -46.87 -5.39 -7.11
CA CYS A 354 -47.14 -4.94 -8.47
C CYS A 354 -47.74 -6.07 -9.31
N ASP A 355 -47.12 -7.26 -9.32
CA ASP A 355 -47.64 -8.43 -10.03
C ASP A 355 -49.07 -8.81 -9.58
N THR A 356 -49.38 -8.56 -8.30
CA THR A 356 -50.72 -8.82 -7.74
C THR A 356 -51.72 -7.73 -8.12
N GLU A 357 -51.27 -6.47 -8.22
CA GLU A 357 -52.07 -5.35 -8.70
C GLU A 357 -52.45 -5.56 -10.18
N ASP A 358 -51.49 -5.93 -11.03
CA ASP A 358 -51.73 -6.23 -12.45
C ASP A 358 -52.70 -7.43 -12.61
N MET A 359 -52.45 -8.52 -11.89
CA MET A 359 -53.34 -9.70 -11.89
C MET A 359 -54.76 -9.35 -11.42
N PHE A 360 -54.89 -8.45 -10.44
CA PHE A 360 -56.19 -8.02 -9.98
C PHE A 360 -56.92 -7.23 -11.07
N ASP A 361 -56.24 -6.34 -11.78
CA ASP A 361 -56.82 -5.57 -12.87
C ASP A 361 -57.28 -6.48 -14.03
N ASP A 362 -56.48 -7.49 -14.40
CA ASP A 362 -56.87 -8.52 -15.37
C ASP A 362 -58.18 -9.23 -14.96
N PHE A 363 -58.30 -9.62 -13.69
CA PHE A 363 -59.53 -10.24 -13.17
C PHE A 363 -60.74 -9.30 -13.21
N ILE A 364 -60.53 -8.00 -13.04
CA ILE A 364 -61.60 -7.00 -13.16
C ILE A 364 -62.04 -6.82 -14.61
N GLU A 365 -61.13 -6.91 -15.57
CA GLU A 365 -61.47 -6.86 -17.00
C GLU A 365 -62.25 -8.11 -17.42
N GLU A 366 -61.78 -9.31 -17.05
CA GLU A 366 -62.46 -10.58 -17.36
C GLU A 366 -63.90 -10.61 -16.80
N LEU A 367 -64.11 -10.05 -15.60
CA LEU A 367 -65.45 -9.94 -15.00
C LEU A 367 -66.40 -8.96 -15.71
N LYS A 368 -65.90 -8.05 -16.54
CA LYS A 368 -66.73 -7.12 -17.31
C LYS A 368 -67.08 -7.64 -18.71
N GLU A 369 -66.32 -8.63 -19.19
CA GLU A 369 -66.55 -9.27 -20.49
C GLU A 369 -67.58 -10.42 -20.40
N GLU A 370 -67.82 -10.96 -19.20
CA GLU A 370 -68.98 -11.81 -18.85
C GLU A 370 -70.25 -10.98 -18.59
#